data_AF-A0A3D6EQB6-F1
#
_entry.id   AF-A0A3D6EQB6-F1
#
_cell.length_a   1.000
_cell.length_b   1.000
_cell.length_c   1.000
_cell.angle_alpha   90.00
_cell.angle_beta   90.00
_cell.angle_gamma   90.00
#
_symmetry.space_group_name_H-M   'P 1'
#
loop_
_entity.id
_entity.type
_entity.pdbx_description
1 polymer ?
#
loop_
_entity_poly.entity_id
_entity_poly.type
_entity_poly.pdbx_seq_one_letter_code
_entity_poly.pdbx_strand_id
1 'polypeptide(L)'
;MKKRVSPKVLYYALILGAGTLVGGCGLLGIGGNKGGDARGEVVGQSTLERREGWSMVIPYGMVPIPAGTFHMGQADEDPASTQINFNKQITIGPLFMDETEITNDEYLQFTTFFLDPNGAEGLTNFDQIGQQEFMEKFYPDTTVWMKDFSHHMGDPLVDYYWQHPGYQDYPVVGVSWEAANFFGKWRSAFLNEWRQVNGGQPPMPAFRLPSEAEWEYAA
;
A
#
# COMPACT_ATOMS: atom_id res chain seq x y z
N MET A 1 3.20 88.51 19.92
CA MET A 1 2.81 87.63 21.04
C MET A 1 2.80 86.18 20.55
N LYS A 2 3.82 85.37 20.89
CA LYS A 2 3.88 83.95 20.51
C LYS A 2 3.15 83.12 21.57
N LYS A 3 1.93 82.62 21.28
CA LYS A 3 1.22 81.68 22.17
C LYS A 3 2.02 80.37 22.20
N ARG A 4 2.67 80.09 23.33
CA ARG A 4 3.31 78.79 23.60
C ARG A 4 2.20 77.78 23.93
N VAL A 5 1.96 76.83 23.03
CA VAL A 5 1.02 75.72 23.26
C VAL A 5 1.63 74.82 24.36
N SER A 6 0.82 74.41 25.33
CA SER A 6 1.31 73.62 26.47
C SER A 6 1.59 72.17 26.04
N PRO A 7 2.63 71.53 26.58
CA PRO A 7 3.04 70.18 26.15
C PRO A 7 1.97 69.11 26.41
N LYS A 8 1.04 69.35 27.34
CA LYS A 8 -0.09 68.46 27.62
C LYS A 8 -1.13 68.47 26.48
N VAL A 9 -1.36 69.61 25.83
CA VAL A 9 -2.29 69.72 24.69
C VAL A 9 -1.74 68.99 23.46
N LEU A 10 -0.42 69.05 23.25
CA LEU A 10 0.27 68.25 22.24
C LEU A 10 0.15 66.75 22.51
N TYR A 11 0.27 66.32 23.77
CA TYR A 11 0.15 64.90 24.15
C TYR A 11 -1.25 64.34 23.92
N TYR A 12 -2.30 65.08 24.29
CA TYR A 12 -3.68 64.67 24.01
C TYR A 12 -4.02 64.68 22.52
N ALA A 13 -3.47 65.63 21.74
CA ALA A 13 -3.62 65.64 20.29
C ALA A 13 -2.91 64.46 19.61
N LEU A 14 -1.78 64.00 20.15
CA LEU A 14 -1.03 62.84 19.66
C LEU A 14 -1.76 61.52 19.95
N ILE A 15 -2.40 61.40 21.12
CA ILE A 15 -3.23 60.23 21.48
C ILE A 15 -4.51 60.18 20.63
N LEU A 16 -5.17 61.33 20.40
CA LEU A 16 -6.34 61.41 19.51
C LEU A 16 -5.98 61.14 18.04
N GLY A 17 -4.81 61.59 17.59
CA GLY A 17 -4.30 61.28 16.24
C GLY A 17 -3.85 59.83 16.07
N ALA A 18 -3.39 59.17 17.13
CA ALA A 18 -3.09 57.73 17.11
C ALA A 18 -4.37 56.87 17.14
N GLY A 19 -5.42 57.31 17.85
CA GLY A 19 -6.70 56.61 17.93
C GLY A 19 -7.47 56.55 16.59
N THR A 20 -7.29 57.54 15.71
CA THR A 20 -7.94 57.56 14.38
C THR A 20 -7.22 56.73 13.33
N LEU A 21 -5.97 56.32 13.56
CA LEU A 21 -5.23 55.39 12.69
C LEU A 21 -5.61 53.92 12.93
N VAL A 22 -6.30 53.61 14.03
CA VAL A 22 -6.77 52.25 14.35
C VAL A 22 -8.20 52.00 13.83
N GLY A 23 -8.90 53.04 13.36
CA GLY A 23 -10.24 52.95 12.75
C GLY A 23 -10.26 52.67 11.24
N GLY A 24 -9.11 52.34 10.64
CA GLY A 24 -9.01 51.95 9.23
C GLY A 24 -9.12 50.43 9.08
N CYS A 25 -10.33 49.93 8.89
CA CYS A 25 -10.59 48.55 8.46
C CYS A 25 -9.79 48.23 7.19
N GLY A 26 -8.82 47.31 7.29
CA GLY A 26 -8.16 46.71 6.12
C GLY A 26 -6.68 46.36 6.31
N LEU A 27 -5.97 46.98 7.25
CA LEU A 27 -4.51 46.81 7.37
C LEU A 27 -4.07 45.63 8.26
N LEU A 28 -4.95 45.11 9.12
CA LEU A 28 -4.62 44.05 10.09
C LEU A 28 -5.18 42.67 9.74
N GLY A 29 -5.40 42.35 8.46
CA GLY A 29 -5.59 40.96 8.03
C GLY A 29 -6.74 40.18 8.70
N ILE A 30 -7.71 40.85 9.34
CA ILE A 30 -8.90 40.23 9.95
C ILE A 30 -9.96 39.98 8.85
N GLY A 31 -9.52 39.55 7.68
CA GLY A 31 -10.35 39.03 6.60
C GLY A 31 -10.38 37.53 6.77
N GLY A 32 -11.51 37.00 7.22
CA GLY A 32 -11.67 35.63 7.69
C GLY A 32 -11.08 34.57 6.76
N ASN A 33 -10.60 33.50 7.41
CA ASN A 33 -10.13 32.22 6.86
C ASN A 33 -11.06 31.65 5.77
N LYS A 34 -11.02 32.22 4.57
CA LYS A 34 -11.54 31.59 3.36
C LYS A 34 -10.34 30.93 2.71
N GLY A 35 -10.01 29.73 3.18
CA GLY A 35 -8.83 28.92 2.85
C GLY A 35 -8.31 29.06 1.41
N GLY A 36 -7.53 30.11 1.16
CA GLY A 36 -6.97 30.48 -0.13
C GLY A 36 -5.86 31.51 0.09
N ASP A 37 -4.95 31.63 -0.88
CA ASP A 37 -3.90 32.65 -0.87
C ASP A 37 -4.53 34.06 -0.80
N ALA A 38 -3.79 35.06 -0.32
CA ALA A 38 -4.13 36.48 -0.38
C ALA A 38 -4.48 36.98 -1.80
N ARG A 39 -4.19 36.18 -2.83
CA ARG A 39 -4.54 36.40 -4.24
C ARG A 39 -5.85 35.73 -4.68
N GLY A 40 -6.51 34.97 -3.81
CA GLY A 40 -7.74 34.23 -4.14
C GLY A 40 -7.53 32.97 -4.98
N GLU A 41 -6.29 32.52 -5.13
CA GLU A 41 -5.92 31.36 -5.94
C GLU A 41 -6.11 30.04 -5.17
N VAL A 42 -6.45 28.97 -5.91
CA VAL A 42 -6.58 27.61 -5.37
C VAL A 42 -5.19 27.02 -5.17
N VAL A 43 -4.64 27.19 -3.96
CA VAL A 43 -3.30 26.70 -3.57
C VAL A 43 -3.31 25.30 -2.93
N GLY A 44 -4.50 24.71 -2.75
CA GLY A 44 -4.71 23.39 -2.16
C GLY A 44 -4.79 23.40 -0.62
N GLN A 45 -5.66 22.57 -0.06
CA GLN A 45 -5.87 22.53 1.40
C GLN A 45 -4.61 22.10 2.18
N SER A 46 -3.73 21.30 1.56
CA SER A 46 -2.48 20.85 2.18
C SER A 46 -1.47 21.98 2.42
N THR A 47 -1.48 23.05 1.61
CA THR A 47 -0.63 24.23 1.83
C THR A 47 -1.16 25.14 2.93
N LEU A 48 -2.47 25.09 3.20
CA LEU A 48 -3.16 25.88 4.22
C LEU A 48 -3.11 25.21 5.61
N GLU A 49 -3.25 23.88 5.67
CA GLU A 49 -3.30 23.11 6.93
C GLU A 49 -2.00 22.35 7.24
N ARG A 50 -0.94 22.52 6.43
CA ARG A 50 0.33 21.76 6.52
C ARG A 50 0.04 20.26 6.72
N ARG A 51 -0.73 19.68 5.81
CA ARG A 51 -0.96 18.23 5.82
C ARG A 51 0.36 17.53 5.56
N GLU A 52 0.73 16.56 6.39
CA GLU A 52 1.96 15.80 6.21
C GLU A 52 1.96 15.16 4.82
N GLY A 53 3.11 15.28 4.13
CA GLY A 53 3.28 14.72 2.79
C GLY A 53 3.18 13.20 2.84
N TRP A 54 2.39 12.64 1.93
CA TRP A 54 2.29 11.20 1.76
C TRP A 54 3.10 10.78 0.53
N SER A 55 4.03 9.86 0.73
CA SER A 55 4.75 9.19 -0.35
C SER A 55 4.43 7.71 -0.29
N MET A 56 4.11 7.14 -1.45
CA MET A 56 3.87 5.73 -1.60
C MET A 56 5.23 5.02 -1.49
N VAL A 57 5.44 4.29 -0.40
CA VAL A 57 6.65 3.49 -0.20
C VAL A 57 6.46 2.16 -0.91
N ILE A 58 7.48 1.71 -1.62
CA ILE A 58 7.50 0.40 -2.27
C ILE A 58 7.55 -0.66 -1.16
N PRO A 59 6.57 -1.59 -1.09
CA PRO A 59 6.60 -2.69 -0.13
C PRO A 59 7.84 -3.56 -0.30
N TYR A 60 8.28 -4.21 0.78
CA TYR A 60 9.39 -5.15 0.72
C TYR A 60 9.10 -6.29 -0.27
N GLY A 61 10.11 -6.65 -1.08
CA GLY A 61 10.02 -7.70 -2.09
C GLY A 61 9.22 -7.32 -3.34
N MET A 62 8.82 -6.06 -3.50
CA MET A 62 8.05 -5.59 -4.66
C MET A 62 8.79 -4.59 -5.54
N VAL A 63 8.43 -4.58 -6.82
CA VAL A 63 8.91 -3.65 -7.84
C VAL A 63 7.76 -2.84 -8.44
N PRO A 64 7.98 -1.56 -8.78
CA PRO A 64 6.99 -0.76 -9.48
C PRO A 64 6.92 -1.15 -10.96
N ILE A 65 5.73 -1.51 -11.41
CA ILE A 65 5.41 -1.75 -12.81
C ILE A 65 4.80 -0.45 -13.39
N PRO A 66 5.41 0.15 -14.42
CA PRO A 66 4.94 1.41 -14.99
C PRO A 66 3.61 1.21 -15.72
N ALA A 67 2.83 2.29 -15.86
CA ALA A 67 1.62 2.25 -16.68
C ALA A 67 1.98 2.10 -18.16
N GLY A 68 1.23 1.28 -18.89
CA GLY A 68 1.48 1.06 -20.30
C GLY A 68 0.36 0.34 -21.03
N THR A 69 0.48 0.29 -22.35
CA THR A 69 -0.42 -0.47 -23.22
C THR A 69 0.36 -1.59 -23.89
N PHE A 70 -0.22 -2.78 -23.92
CA PHE A 70 0.38 -3.94 -24.59
C PHE A 70 -0.70 -4.74 -25.33
N HIS A 71 -0.28 -5.59 -26.26
CA HIS A 71 -1.17 -6.50 -26.97
C HIS A 71 -1.03 -7.87 -26.31
N MET A 72 -2.08 -8.28 -25.60
CA MET A 72 -2.19 -9.58 -24.93
C MET A 72 -2.55 -10.66 -25.95
N GLY A 73 -1.92 -11.83 -25.86
CA GLY A 73 -2.12 -12.96 -26.78
C GLY A 73 -0.95 -13.21 -27.76
N GLN A 74 -1.07 -14.24 -28.60
CA GLN A 74 0.01 -14.62 -29.52
C GLN A 74 0.28 -13.53 -30.57
N ALA A 75 1.57 -13.29 -30.83
CA ALA A 75 2.06 -12.45 -31.91
C ALA A 75 2.45 -13.25 -33.17
N ASP A 76 2.15 -14.56 -33.21
CA ASP A 76 2.56 -15.48 -34.28
C ASP A 76 1.60 -15.47 -35.49
N GLU A 77 2.10 -15.88 -36.66
CA GLU A 77 1.48 -15.70 -37.99
C GLU A 77 0.42 -16.75 -38.36
N ASP A 78 0.19 -17.80 -37.56
CA ASP A 78 -0.84 -18.83 -37.83
C ASP A 78 -1.95 -18.90 -36.76
N PRO A 79 -2.90 -17.95 -36.78
CA PRO A 79 -4.04 -17.95 -35.87
C PRO A 79 -5.09 -19.03 -36.17
N ALA A 80 -4.99 -19.75 -37.30
CA ALA A 80 -6.01 -20.73 -37.70
C ALA A 80 -5.77 -22.11 -37.08
N SER A 81 -4.51 -22.46 -36.79
CA SER A 81 -4.15 -23.77 -36.23
C SER A 81 -4.28 -23.88 -34.72
N THR A 82 -4.18 -22.77 -33.97
CA THR A 82 -4.03 -22.83 -32.51
C THR A 82 -5.34 -22.75 -31.73
N GLN A 83 -6.44 -22.24 -32.31
CA GLN A 83 -7.72 -22.01 -31.58
C GLN A 83 -7.53 -21.30 -30.23
N ILE A 84 -6.55 -20.39 -30.14
CA ILE A 84 -6.31 -19.56 -28.94
C ILE A 84 -6.89 -18.16 -29.17
N ASN A 85 -7.23 -17.49 -28.06
CA ASN A 85 -7.88 -16.18 -27.97
C ASN A 85 -7.20 -15.11 -28.83
N PHE A 86 -8.01 -14.31 -29.55
CA PHE A 86 -7.56 -13.20 -30.38
C PHE A 86 -6.75 -12.18 -29.58
N ASN A 87 -5.79 -11.52 -30.26
CA ASN A 87 -5.00 -10.45 -29.67
C ASN A 87 -5.88 -9.29 -29.18
N LYS A 88 -5.65 -8.83 -27.95
CA LYS A 88 -6.39 -7.70 -27.35
C LYS A 88 -5.42 -6.65 -26.85
N GLN A 89 -5.65 -5.39 -27.23
CA GLN A 89 -4.89 -4.29 -26.66
C GLN A 89 -5.46 -3.98 -25.26
N ILE A 90 -4.62 -4.10 -24.24
CA ILE A 90 -4.97 -3.84 -22.85
C ILE A 90 -4.09 -2.70 -22.33
N THR A 91 -4.71 -1.79 -21.58
CA THR A 91 -4.02 -0.72 -20.85
C THR A 91 -3.96 -1.09 -19.37
N ILE A 92 -2.76 -1.16 -18.81
CA ILE A 92 -2.51 -1.46 -17.40
C ILE A 92 -2.10 -0.17 -16.68
N GLY A 93 -2.72 0.09 -15.54
CA GLY A 93 -2.33 1.20 -14.65
C GLY A 93 -1.03 0.88 -13.91
N PRO A 94 -0.38 1.87 -13.29
CA PRO A 94 0.83 1.61 -12.52
C PRO A 94 0.48 0.79 -11.27
N LEU A 95 1.25 -0.27 -11.01
CA LEU A 95 1.04 -1.18 -9.89
C LEU A 95 2.37 -1.65 -9.30
N PHE A 96 2.33 -2.34 -8.17
CA PHE A 96 3.49 -3.06 -7.64
C PHE A 96 3.26 -4.56 -7.80
N MET A 97 4.32 -5.27 -8.17
CA MET A 97 4.34 -6.73 -8.24
C MET A 97 5.51 -7.26 -7.43
N ASP A 98 5.36 -8.45 -6.83
CA ASP A 98 6.48 -9.11 -6.18
C ASP A 98 7.60 -9.39 -7.20
N GLU A 99 8.84 -9.16 -6.81
CA GLU A 99 10.03 -9.37 -7.67
C GLU A 99 10.29 -10.86 -7.92
N THR A 100 9.99 -11.69 -6.92
CA THR A 100 10.17 -13.14 -6.94
C THR A 100 8.87 -13.82 -6.52
N GLU A 101 8.73 -15.10 -6.79
CA GLU A 101 7.70 -15.91 -6.18
C GLU A 101 7.83 -15.89 -4.65
N ILE A 102 6.71 -16.13 -3.96
CA ILE A 102 6.68 -16.25 -2.50
C ILE A 102 7.53 -17.46 -2.09
N THR A 103 8.50 -17.21 -1.22
CA THR A 103 9.43 -18.22 -0.74
C THR A 103 8.80 -19.11 0.33
N ASN A 104 9.41 -20.27 0.57
CA ASN A 104 9.01 -21.17 1.66
C ASN A 104 9.10 -20.45 3.01
N ASP A 105 10.14 -19.65 3.26
CA ASP A 105 10.33 -18.93 4.52
C ASP A 105 9.24 -17.85 4.75
N GLU A 106 8.90 -17.07 3.72
CA GLU A 106 7.81 -16.09 3.79
C GLU A 106 6.46 -16.76 4.06
N TYR A 107 6.19 -17.89 3.42
CA TYR A 107 4.97 -18.65 3.70
C TYR A 107 5.00 -19.32 5.08
N LEU A 108 6.18 -19.70 5.58
CA LEU A 108 6.35 -20.23 6.93
C LEU A 108 6.02 -19.18 7.99
N GLN A 109 6.38 -17.90 7.77
CA GLN A 109 5.95 -16.80 8.64
C GLN A 109 4.42 -16.72 8.73
N PHE A 110 3.73 -16.88 7.60
CA PHE A 110 2.28 -16.92 7.56
C PHE A 110 1.72 -18.13 8.33
N THR A 111 2.23 -19.34 8.10
CA THR A 111 1.73 -20.53 8.80
C THR A 111 1.99 -20.48 10.30
N THR A 112 3.18 -20.06 10.73
CA THR A 112 3.53 -19.93 12.16
C THR A 112 2.66 -18.90 12.87
N PHE A 113 2.27 -17.81 12.19
CA PHE A 113 1.35 -16.81 12.72
C PHE A 113 -0.03 -17.41 13.08
N PHE A 114 -0.59 -18.29 12.25
CA PHE A 114 -1.89 -18.92 12.54
C PHE A 114 -1.79 -20.16 13.43
N LEU A 115 -0.63 -20.80 13.47
CA LEU A 115 -0.38 -21.95 14.34
C LEU A 115 -0.06 -21.55 15.79
N ASP A 116 0.47 -20.35 16.00
CA ASP A 116 0.67 -19.83 17.36
C ASP A 116 -0.71 -19.56 18.02
N PRO A 117 -0.98 -20.12 19.22
CA PRO A 117 -2.21 -19.84 19.96
C PRO A 117 -2.49 -18.34 20.18
N ASN A 118 -1.45 -17.49 20.21
CA ASN A 118 -1.63 -16.04 20.41
C ASN A 118 -1.57 -15.23 19.11
N GLY A 119 -1.14 -15.84 18.00
CA GLY A 119 -0.88 -15.10 16.76
C GLY A 119 -2.18 -14.57 16.12
N ALA A 120 -3.24 -15.38 16.09
CA ALA A 120 -4.53 -15.00 15.52
C ALA A 120 -5.24 -13.83 16.24
N GLU A 121 -4.90 -13.57 17.52
CA GLU A 121 -5.42 -12.42 18.28
C GLU A 121 -4.69 -11.11 17.93
N GLY A 122 -3.58 -11.19 17.20
CA GLY A 122 -2.75 -10.04 16.85
C GLY A 122 -3.28 -9.19 15.69
N LEU A 123 -4.35 -9.61 15.01
CA LEU A 123 -4.98 -8.83 13.93
C LEU A 123 -6.41 -8.41 14.27
N THR A 124 -6.65 -7.10 14.39
CA THR A 124 -7.95 -6.57 14.88
C THR A 124 -9.06 -6.56 13.83
N ASN A 125 -8.72 -6.44 12.54
CA ASN A 125 -9.66 -6.33 11.42
C ASN A 125 -9.47 -7.46 10.39
N PHE A 126 -9.25 -8.69 10.87
CA PHE A 126 -9.00 -9.84 10.00
C PHE A 126 -9.87 -11.03 10.40
N ASP A 127 -10.23 -11.85 9.40
CA ASP A 127 -11.04 -13.06 9.61
C ASP A 127 -10.27 -14.06 10.47
N GLN A 128 -10.68 -14.21 11.73
CA GLN A 128 -10.12 -15.19 12.63
C GLN A 128 -10.64 -16.58 12.26
N ILE A 129 -9.72 -17.47 11.93
CA ILE A 129 -10.02 -18.85 11.61
C ILE A 129 -9.41 -19.78 12.65
N GLY A 130 -10.05 -20.93 12.86
CA GLY A 130 -9.52 -21.94 13.76
C GLY A 130 -8.26 -22.60 13.19
N GLN A 131 -7.34 -23.02 14.06
CA GLN A 131 -6.10 -23.70 13.65
C GLN A 131 -6.36 -24.94 12.79
N GLN A 132 -7.40 -25.72 13.12
CA GLN A 132 -7.76 -26.91 12.35
C GLN A 132 -8.22 -26.55 10.93
N GLU A 133 -9.03 -25.51 10.79
CA GLU A 133 -9.48 -25.02 9.48
C GLU A 133 -8.31 -24.45 8.67
N PHE A 134 -7.40 -23.71 9.33
CA PHE A 134 -6.17 -23.23 8.70
C PHE A 134 -5.35 -24.40 8.13
N MET A 135 -5.12 -25.43 8.95
CA MET A 135 -4.32 -26.59 8.57
C MET A 135 -4.92 -27.37 7.39
N GLU A 136 -6.24 -27.42 7.31
CA GLU A 136 -6.93 -28.15 6.24
C GLU A 136 -6.92 -27.39 4.91
N LYS A 137 -7.10 -26.06 4.93
CA LYS A 137 -7.33 -25.27 3.71
C LYS A 137 -6.10 -24.48 3.22
N PHE A 138 -5.30 -24.02 4.15
CA PHE A 138 -4.25 -23.01 3.91
C PHE A 138 -2.84 -23.52 4.16
N TYR A 139 -2.67 -24.70 4.76
CA TYR A 139 -1.35 -25.31 4.87
C TYR A 139 -0.92 -25.92 3.53
N PRO A 140 0.37 -25.83 3.14
CA PRO A 140 0.84 -26.41 1.89
C PRO A 140 0.74 -27.94 1.87
N ASP A 141 0.31 -28.53 0.76
CA ASP A 141 0.34 -29.97 0.54
C ASP A 141 1.78 -30.45 0.29
N THR A 142 2.43 -30.95 1.35
CA THR A 142 3.78 -31.54 1.28
C THR A 142 3.86 -32.78 0.37
N THR A 143 2.73 -33.45 0.07
CA THR A 143 2.70 -34.67 -0.75
C THR A 143 2.61 -34.39 -2.25
N VAL A 144 2.58 -33.11 -2.66
CA VAL A 144 2.49 -32.68 -4.07
C VAL A 144 3.54 -33.35 -4.96
N TRP A 145 4.77 -33.45 -4.48
CA TRP A 145 5.88 -34.09 -5.20
C TRP A 145 5.61 -35.58 -5.49
N MET A 146 4.92 -36.27 -4.58
CA MET A 146 4.55 -37.67 -4.74
C MET A 146 3.32 -37.87 -5.63
N LYS A 147 2.32 -37.02 -5.47
CA LYS A 147 1.04 -37.15 -6.14
C LYS A 147 1.13 -36.85 -7.63
N ASP A 148 1.88 -35.81 -8.01
CA ASP A 148 1.90 -35.32 -9.39
C ASP A 148 2.99 -35.99 -10.24
N PHE A 149 4.02 -36.57 -9.62
CA PHE A 149 5.12 -37.24 -10.32
C PHE A 149 5.18 -38.74 -10.01
N SER A 150 4.43 -39.55 -10.75
CA SER A 150 4.30 -41.01 -10.51
C SER A 150 5.61 -41.83 -10.59
N HIS A 151 6.70 -41.27 -11.12
CA HIS A 151 7.99 -41.95 -11.31
C HIS A 151 9.20 -41.18 -10.76
N HIS A 152 8.99 -40.16 -9.92
CA HIS A 152 10.11 -39.52 -9.24
C HIS A 152 10.63 -40.44 -8.11
N MET A 153 11.95 -40.64 -8.02
CA MET A 153 12.61 -41.36 -6.92
C MET A 153 12.69 -40.44 -5.68
N GLY A 154 11.53 -39.93 -5.25
CA GLY A 154 11.41 -38.77 -4.37
C GLY A 154 11.33 -39.05 -2.89
N ASP A 155 12.48 -39.34 -2.27
CA ASP A 155 12.62 -39.25 -0.81
C ASP A 155 12.95 -37.81 -0.35
N PRO A 156 13.95 -37.09 -0.92
CA PRO A 156 14.40 -35.84 -0.28
C PRO A 156 13.43 -34.66 -0.43
N LEU A 157 12.71 -34.54 -1.57
CA LEU A 157 11.86 -33.36 -1.80
C LEU A 157 10.56 -33.43 -0.99
N VAL A 158 9.97 -34.61 -0.82
CA VAL A 158 8.77 -34.78 0.00
C VAL A 158 9.08 -34.45 1.47
N ASP A 159 10.20 -34.96 1.99
CA ASP A 159 10.54 -34.83 3.40
C ASP A 159 11.10 -33.46 3.77
N TYR A 160 11.91 -32.86 2.88
CA TYR A 160 12.71 -31.69 3.23
C TYR A 160 12.25 -30.39 2.59
N TYR A 161 11.53 -30.39 1.47
CA TYR A 161 11.29 -29.17 0.70
C TYR A 161 10.61 -28.06 1.51
N TRP A 162 9.62 -28.41 2.32
CA TRP A 162 8.83 -27.43 3.07
C TRP A 162 9.54 -26.87 4.31
N GLN A 163 10.28 -27.70 5.06
CA GLN A 163 10.78 -27.33 6.40
C GLN A 163 12.30 -27.21 6.49
N HIS A 164 13.05 -27.72 5.51
CA HIS A 164 14.51 -27.76 5.61
C HIS A 164 15.12 -26.39 5.24
N PRO A 165 16.06 -25.85 6.03
CA PRO A 165 16.68 -24.54 5.76
C PRO A 165 17.32 -24.41 4.37
N GLY A 166 17.78 -25.52 3.79
CA GLY A 166 18.32 -25.55 2.43
C GLY A 166 17.32 -25.19 1.32
N TYR A 167 16.02 -25.17 1.61
CA TYR A 167 14.95 -24.81 0.67
C TYR A 167 14.22 -23.52 1.08
N GLN A 168 14.75 -22.74 2.02
CA GLN A 168 14.09 -21.52 2.53
C GLN A 168 13.79 -20.50 1.42
N ASP A 169 14.72 -20.33 0.46
CA ASP A 169 14.65 -19.34 -0.62
C ASP A 169 13.95 -19.87 -1.88
N TYR A 170 13.43 -21.10 -1.83
CA TYR A 170 12.71 -21.72 -2.95
C TYR A 170 11.24 -21.32 -2.91
N PRO A 171 10.56 -21.29 -4.07
CA PRO A 171 9.14 -20.95 -4.12
C PRO A 171 8.31 -21.95 -3.32
N VAL A 172 7.25 -21.47 -2.66
CA VAL A 172 6.31 -22.37 -2.00
C VAL A 172 5.51 -23.17 -3.03
N VAL A 173 5.37 -24.48 -2.79
CA VAL A 173 4.66 -25.42 -3.67
C VAL A 173 3.58 -26.16 -2.88
N GLY A 174 2.53 -26.63 -3.56
CA GLY A 174 1.41 -27.31 -2.90
C GLY A 174 0.38 -26.35 -2.29
N VAL A 175 0.34 -25.10 -2.76
CA VAL A 175 -0.58 -24.06 -2.28
C VAL A 175 -1.80 -23.97 -3.20
N SER A 176 -3.00 -23.96 -2.61
CA SER A 176 -4.24 -23.78 -3.36
C SER A 176 -4.46 -22.32 -3.76
N TRP A 177 -5.28 -22.08 -4.79
CA TRP A 177 -5.66 -20.71 -5.18
C TRP A 177 -6.37 -19.94 -4.05
N GLU A 178 -7.17 -20.64 -3.24
CA GLU A 178 -7.82 -20.06 -2.07
C GLU A 178 -6.79 -19.63 -1.02
N ALA A 179 -5.79 -20.48 -0.77
CA ALA A 179 -4.70 -20.19 0.15
C ALA A 179 -3.81 -19.03 -0.31
N ALA A 180 -3.53 -18.92 -1.61
CA ALA A 180 -2.79 -17.80 -2.17
C ALA A 180 -3.54 -16.46 -2.01
N ASN A 181 -4.86 -16.45 -2.22
CA ASN A 181 -5.67 -15.26 -1.97
C ASN A 181 -5.74 -14.90 -0.49
N PHE A 182 -5.90 -15.90 0.38
CA PHE A 182 -5.96 -15.68 1.82
C PHE A 182 -4.63 -15.15 2.37
N PHE A 183 -3.50 -15.65 1.87
CA PHE A 183 -2.17 -15.11 2.13
C PHE A 183 -2.05 -13.63 1.74
N GLY A 184 -2.52 -13.24 0.55
CA GLY A 184 -2.54 -11.83 0.12
C GLY A 184 -3.37 -10.92 1.05
N LYS A 185 -4.54 -11.40 1.49
CA LYS A 185 -5.36 -10.68 2.48
C LYS A 185 -4.63 -10.54 3.83
N TRP A 186 -4.03 -11.62 4.31
CA TRP A 186 -3.26 -11.60 5.56
C TRP A 186 -2.07 -10.65 5.48
N ARG A 187 -1.27 -10.70 4.41
CA ARG A 187 -0.13 -9.80 4.18
C ARG A 187 -0.57 -8.33 4.20
N SER A 188 -1.77 -8.05 3.69
CA SER A 188 -2.37 -6.72 3.69
C SER A 188 -2.72 -6.25 5.09
N ALA A 189 -3.40 -7.10 5.87
CA ALA A 189 -3.78 -6.81 7.24
C ALA A 189 -2.53 -6.63 8.12
N PHE A 190 -1.56 -7.54 8.00
CA PHE A 190 -0.30 -7.52 8.73
C PHE A 190 0.48 -6.22 8.50
N LEU A 191 0.63 -5.79 7.24
CA LEU A 191 1.30 -4.53 6.92
C LEU A 191 0.54 -3.32 7.45
N ASN A 192 -0.78 -3.27 7.23
CA ASN A 192 -1.58 -2.11 7.60
C ASN A 192 -1.73 -1.93 9.12
N GLU A 193 -1.81 -3.03 9.87
CA GLU A 193 -1.80 -3.00 11.33
C GLU A 193 -0.48 -2.43 11.86
N TRP A 194 0.65 -2.93 11.36
CA TRP A 194 1.96 -2.40 11.73
C TRP A 194 2.09 -0.90 11.42
N ARG A 195 1.59 -0.45 10.27
CA ARG A 195 1.60 0.96 9.85
C ARG A 195 0.73 1.85 10.73
N GLN A 196 -0.41 1.34 11.19
CA GLN A 196 -1.30 2.05 12.09
C GLN A 196 -0.66 2.20 13.48
N VAL A 197 -0.03 1.14 14.00
CA VAL A 197 0.61 1.14 15.32
C VAL A 197 1.92 1.97 15.33
N ASN A 198 2.75 1.89 14.28
CA ASN A 198 4.09 2.51 14.25
C ASN A 198 4.14 3.92 13.65
N GLY A 199 3.05 4.69 13.76
CA GLY A 199 3.03 6.07 13.28
C GLY A 199 1.72 6.54 12.70
N GLY A 200 0.62 5.78 12.87
CA GLY A 200 -0.71 6.17 12.38
C GLY A 200 -0.73 6.42 10.88
N GLN A 201 0.13 5.75 10.12
CA GLN A 201 0.23 5.97 8.68
C GLN A 201 -1.07 5.49 8.00
N PRO A 202 -1.48 6.15 6.90
CA PRO A 202 -2.61 5.67 6.12
C PRO A 202 -2.39 4.23 5.62
N PRO A 203 -3.48 3.44 5.50
CA PRO A 203 -3.40 2.07 5.01
C PRO A 203 -2.92 2.05 3.55
N MET A 204 -2.09 1.08 3.22
CA MET A 204 -1.68 0.77 1.86
C MET A 204 -2.79 -0.02 1.14
N PRO A 205 -2.82 0.04 -0.21
CA PRO A 205 -3.67 -0.84 -1.01
C PRO A 205 -3.45 -2.31 -0.65
N ALA A 206 -4.52 -3.11 -0.72
CA ALA A 206 -4.45 -4.53 -0.41
C ALA A 206 -3.64 -5.29 -1.47
N PHE A 207 -2.81 -6.23 -1.02
CA PHE A 207 -2.19 -7.25 -1.85
C PHE A 207 -3.26 -8.20 -2.38
N ARG A 208 -3.14 -8.53 -3.66
CA ARG A 208 -4.02 -9.48 -4.35
C ARG A 208 -3.23 -10.21 -5.41
N LEU A 209 -3.77 -11.32 -5.89
CA LEU A 209 -3.23 -11.97 -7.07
C LEU A 209 -3.33 -11.04 -8.29
N PRO A 210 -2.32 -11.05 -9.17
CA PRO A 210 -2.39 -10.33 -10.42
C PRO A 210 -3.48 -10.94 -11.31
N SER A 211 -4.12 -10.10 -12.11
CA SER A 211 -4.88 -10.60 -13.25
C SER A 211 -3.92 -11.16 -14.31
N GLU A 212 -4.44 -12.02 -15.19
CA GLU A 212 -3.66 -12.60 -16.29
C GLU A 212 -2.98 -11.53 -17.14
N ALA A 213 -3.66 -10.42 -17.43
CA ALA A 213 -3.09 -9.31 -18.19
C ALA A 213 -2.00 -8.54 -17.43
N GLU A 214 -2.14 -8.38 -16.11
CA GLU A 214 -1.09 -7.76 -15.29
C GLU A 214 0.15 -8.66 -15.20
N TRP A 215 -0.08 -9.98 -15.14
CA TRP A 215 0.98 -10.98 -15.11
C TRP A 215 1.74 -11.04 -16.43
N GLU A 216 1.04 -11.13 -17.56
CA GLU A 216 1.68 -11.08 -18.89
C GLU A 216 2.40 -9.77 -19.17
N TYR A 217 1.90 -8.64 -18.65
CA TYR A 217 2.55 -7.34 -18.84
C TYR A 217 3.87 -7.21 -18.06
N ALA A 218 3.99 -7.92 -16.92
CA ALA A 218 5.16 -7.89 -16.07
C ALA A 218 6.24 -8.93 -16.43
N ALA A 219 5.86 -9.98 -17.18
CA ALA A 219 6.74 -11.06 -17.65
C ALA A 219 7.63 -10.64 -18.82
#